data_AF-A0A968P5F9-F1
#
_entry.id   AF-A0A968P5F9-F1
#
_cell.length_a   1.000
_cell.length_b   1.000
_cell.length_c   1.000
_cell.angle_alpha   90.00
_cell.angle_beta   90.00
_cell.angle_gamma   90.00
#
_symmetry.space_group_name_H-M   'P 1'
#
loop_
_entity.id
_entity.type
_entity.pdbx_description
1 polymer ?
#
loop_
_entity_poly.entity_id
_entity_poly.type
_entity_poly.pdbx_seq_one_letter_code
_entity_poly.pdbx_strand_id
1 'polypeptide(L)'
;MTITLELSADDERRLRECAAHQDVQAVRQLLFQAVDSAVERLLQRLSRKPAKPDFQTLADRLAERFAASNRPDHRPLTDDAVSREGIYADHP
;
A
#
# COMPACT_ATOMS: atom_id res chain seq x y z
N MET A 1 -15.85 -8.30 16.39
CA MET A 1 -14.69 -8.39 15.48
C MET A 1 -14.63 -9.81 14.97
N THR A 2 -14.76 -10.02 13.66
CA THR A 2 -14.87 -11.36 13.07
C THR A 2 -13.60 -11.62 12.27
N ILE A 3 -12.93 -12.75 12.53
CA ILE A 3 -11.73 -13.16 11.81
C ILE A 3 -12.14 -14.33 10.92
N THR A 4 -12.03 -14.15 9.60
CA THR A 4 -12.25 -15.23 8.64
C THR A 4 -10.95 -16.00 8.49
N LEU A 5 -10.98 -17.29 8.85
CA LEU A 5 -9.87 -18.21 8.67
C LEU A 5 -10.10 -19.00 7.39
N GLU A 6 -9.12 -18.96 6.49
CA GLU A 6 -9.13 -19.87 5.34
C GLU A 6 -8.37 -21.14 5.71
N LEU A 7 -9.12 -22.23 5.75
CA LEU A 7 -8.63 -23.57 6.05
C LEU A 7 -8.42 -24.34 4.74
N SER A 8 -7.43 -25.23 4.73
CA SER A 8 -7.31 -26.21 3.65
C SER A 8 -8.47 -27.22 3.73
N ALA A 9 -8.72 -27.94 2.64
CA ALA A 9 -9.75 -28.98 2.62
C ALA A 9 -9.50 -30.09 3.66
N ASP A 10 -8.23 -30.39 3.94
CA ASP A 10 -7.83 -31.39 4.92
C ASP A 10 -8.00 -30.88 6.36
N ASP A 11 -7.69 -29.61 6.62
CA ASP A 11 -7.90 -29.00 7.94
C ASP A 11 -9.39 -28.84 8.26
N GLU A 12 -10.20 -28.53 7.26
CA GLU A 12 -11.66 -28.45 7.43
C GLU A 12 -12.26 -29.83 7.75
N ARG A 13 -11.79 -30.90 7.10
CA ARG A 13 -12.20 -32.28 7.44
C ARG A 13 -11.82 -32.64 8.86
N ARG A 14 -10.57 -32.39 9.26
CA ARG A 14 -10.09 -32.61 10.63
C ARG A 14 -10.88 -31.81 11.66
N LEU A 15 -11.20 -30.55 11.37
CA LEU A 15 -12.02 -29.72 12.25
C LEU A 15 -13.42 -30.33 12.45
N ARG A 16 -14.08 -30.79 11.37
CA ARG A 16 -15.37 -31.46 11.46
C ARG A 16 -15.30 -32.75 12.28
N GLU A 17 -14.25 -33.54 12.09
CA GLU A 17 -14.02 -34.78 12.85
C GLU A 17 -13.79 -34.49 14.33
N CYS A 18 -12.90 -33.55 14.68
CA CYS A 18 -12.65 -33.18 16.07
C CYS A 18 -13.89 -32.57 16.74
N ALA A 19 -14.66 -31.77 16.01
CA ALA A 19 -15.92 -31.20 16.49
C ALA A 19 -16.97 -32.29 16.75
N ALA A 20 -17.07 -33.29 15.86
CA ALA A 20 -17.97 -34.42 16.04
C ALA A 20 -17.64 -35.25 17.29
N HIS A 21 -16.36 -35.36 17.64
CA HIS A 21 -15.89 -36.06 18.84
C HIS A 21 -15.82 -35.16 20.09
N GLN A 22 -16.22 -33.89 19.99
CA GLN A 22 -16.12 -32.89 21.06
C GLN A 22 -14.69 -32.75 21.65
N ASP A 23 -13.68 -33.02 20.83
CA ASP A 23 -12.28 -32.85 21.24
C ASP A 23 -11.90 -31.37 21.18
N VAL A 24 -12.19 -30.67 22.27
CA VAL A 24 -11.94 -29.23 22.42
C VAL A 24 -10.45 -28.91 22.26
N GLN A 25 -9.54 -29.80 22.67
CA GLN A 25 -8.11 -29.55 22.59
C GLN A 25 -7.63 -29.64 21.14
N ALA A 26 -8.07 -30.65 20.40
CA ALA A 26 -7.72 -30.80 18.99
C ALA A 26 -8.28 -29.65 18.14
N VAL A 27 -9.53 -29.25 18.37
CA VAL A 27 -10.13 -28.06 17.72
C VAL A 27 -9.32 -26.81 18.03
N ARG A 28 -8.92 -26.61 19.29
CA ARG A 28 -8.15 -25.44 19.70
C ARG A 28 -6.78 -25.38 19.03
N GLN A 29 -6.06 -26.50 18.96
CA GLN A 29 -4.77 -26.58 18.29
C GLN A 29 -4.87 -26.25 16.80
N LEU A 30 -5.88 -26.81 16.12
CA LEU A 30 -6.10 -26.58 14.70
C LEU A 30 -6.42 -25.10 14.41
N LEU A 31 -7.29 -24.49 15.23
CA LEU A 31 -7.61 -23.07 15.09
C LEU A 31 -6.40 -22.16 15.36
N PHE A 32 -5.54 -22.49 16.33
CA PHE A 32 -4.31 -21.71 16.58
C PHE A 32 -3.37 -21.72 15.37
N GLN A 33 -3.13 -22.89 14.77
CA GLN A 33 -2.30 -23.00 13.57
C GLN A 33 -2.88 -22.22 12.38
N ALA A 34 -4.21 -22.25 12.22
CA ALA A 34 -4.89 -21.47 11.18
C ALA A 34 -4.77 -19.95 11.42
N VAL A 35 -4.82 -19.51 12.68
CA VAL A 35 -4.64 -18.10 13.05
C VAL A 35 -3.22 -17.62 12.73
N ASP A 36 -2.19 -18.41 13.03
CA ASP A 36 -0.79 -18.03 12.71
C ASP A 36 -0.64 -17.72 11.21
N SER A 37 -1.13 -18.62 10.36
CA SER A 37 -1.10 -18.43 8.90
C SER A 37 -1.93 -17.22 8.44
N ALA A 38 -3.03 -16.90 9.12
CA ALA A 38 -3.83 -15.72 8.81
C ALA A 38 -3.11 -14.42 9.23
N VAL A 39 -2.41 -14.43 10.37
CA VAL A 39 -1.62 -13.31 10.86
C VAL A 39 -0.46 -13.03 9.92
N GLU A 40 0.27 -14.05 9.46
CA GLU A 40 1.35 -13.87 8.47
C GLU A 40 0.84 -13.22 7.18
N ARG A 41 -0.28 -13.71 6.64
CA ARG A 41 -0.91 -13.12 5.44
C ARG A 41 -1.34 -11.67 5.68
N LEU A 42 -1.91 -11.37 6.85
CA LEU A 42 -2.28 -10.01 7.23
C LEU A 42 -1.05 -9.10 7.28
N LEU A 43 0.03 -9.55 7.92
CA LEU A 43 1.28 -8.79 8.01
C LEU A 43 1.91 -8.58 6.63
N GLN A 44 1.91 -9.57 5.75
CA GLN A 44 2.36 -9.40 4.36
C GLN A 44 1.52 -8.38 3.59
N ARG A 45 0.18 -8.41 3.76
CA ARG A 45 -0.73 -7.45 3.14
C ARG A 45 -0.49 -6.03 3.64
N LEU A 46 -0.26 -5.86 4.94
CA LEU A 46 0.06 -4.55 5.52
C LEU A 46 1.47 -4.07 5.13
N SER A 47 2.41 -5.00 4.92
CA SER A 47 3.79 -4.73 4.51
C SER A 47 3.93 -4.41 3.02
N ARG A 48 2.91 -4.73 2.20
CA ARG A 48 2.78 -4.17 0.85
C ARG A 48 2.50 -2.67 0.97
N LYS A 49 3.56 -1.89 1.20
CA LYS A 49 3.54 -0.45 0.91
C LYS A 49 2.99 -0.29 -0.51
N PRO A 50 2.09 0.68 -0.75
CA PRO A 50 1.76 1.03 -2.13
C PRO A 50 3.09 1.25 -2.85
N ALA A 51 3.27 0.59 -3.99
CA ALA A 51 4.44 0.81 -4.82
C ALA A 51 4.57 2.33 -4.96
N LYS A 52 5.67 2.90 -4.42
CA LYS A 52 5.94 4.30 -4.66
C LYS A 52 5.91 4.44 -6.18
N PRO A 53 5.08 5.33 -6.74
CA PRO A 53 5.11 5.54 -8.18
C PRO A 53 6.56 5.80 -8.56
N ASP A 54 7.01 5.11 -9.61
CA ASP A 54 8.35 5.30 -10.12
C ASP A 54 8.57 6.79 -10.37
N PHE A 55 9.80 7.27 -10.13
CA PHE A 55 10.14 8.68 -10.28
C PHE A 55 9.70 9.20 -11.66
N GLN A 56 9.84 8.36 -12.69
CA GLN A 56 9.37 8.66 -14.04
C GLN A 56 7.87 8.93 -14.09
N THR A 57 7.04 8.08 -13.47
CA THR A 57 5.58 8.26 -13.43
C THR A 57 5.17 9.53 -12.68
N LEU A 58 5.91 9.90 -11.63
CA LEU A 58 5.69 11.16 -10.92
C LEU A 58 6.07 12.37 -11.77
N ALA A 59 7.21 12.30 -12.46
CA ALA A 59 7.69 13.36 -13.35
C ALA A 59 6.71 13.60 -14.51
N ASP A 60 6.24 12.52 -15.14
CA ASP A 60 5.30 12.60 -16.27
C ASP A 60 3.97 13.23 -15.83
N ARG A 61 3.41 12.81 -14.68
CA ARG A 61 2.17 13.43 -14.13
C ARG A 61 2.35 14.89 -13.78
N LEU A 62 3.53 15.28 -13.31
CA LEU A 62 3.82 16.67 -12.97
C LEU A 62 3.94 17.53 -14.22
N ALA A 63 4.58 17.02 -15.27
CA ALA A 63 4.68 17.68 -16.57
C ALA A 63 3.30 17.86 -17.22
N GLU A 64 2.46 16.83 -17.22
CA GLU A 64 1.08 16.90 -17.73
C GLU A 64 0.26 17.94 -16.97
N ARG A 65 0.35 17.95 -15.63
CA ARG A 65 -0.36 18.93 -14.80
C ARG A 65 0.13 20.36 -15.05
N PHE A 66 1.42 20.56 -15.25
CA PHE A 66 2.00 21.85 -15.59
C PHE A 66 1.52 22.32 -16.97
N ALA A 67 1.53 21.44 -17.98
CA ALA A 67 1.02 21.74 -19.31
C ALA A 67 -0.48 22.10 -19.29
N ALA A 68 -1.29 21.37 -18.53
CA ALA A 68 -2.72 21.63 -18.41
C ALA A 68 -3.04 22.93 -17.66
N SER A 69 -2.18 23.33 -16.71
CA SER A 69 -2.35 24.55 -15.91
C SER A 69 -1.80 25.80 -16.61
N ASN A 70 -0.91 25.61 -17.59
CA ASN A 70 -0.31 26.69 -18.34
C ASN A 70 -1.13 27.04 -19.58
N ARG A 71 -1.97 28.07 -19.46
CA ARG A 71 -2.58 28.73 -20.61
C ARG A 71 -1.49 29.36 -21.49
N PRO A 72 -1.71 29.48 -22.81
CA PRO A 72 -0.74 30.07 -23.75
C PRO A 72 -0.39 31.55 -23.50
N ASP A 73 -1.04 32.22 -22.55
CA ASP A 73 -0.82 33.63 -22.19
C ASP A 73 0.21 33.85 -21.05
N HIS A 74 0.93 32.81 -20.62
CA HIS A 74 1.98 33.01 -19.62
C HIS A 74 3.13 33.82 -20.22
N ARG A 75 3.41 34.98 -19.63
CA ARG A 75 4.58 35.77 -20.00
C ARG A 75 5.84 34.91 -19.83
N PRO A 76 6.75 34.90 -20.81
CA PRO A 76 8.03 34.24 -20.63
C PRO A 76 8.73 34.82 -19.40
N LEU A 77 9.45 33.96 -18.68
CA LEU A 77 10.33 34.42 -17.61
C LEU A 77 11.34 35.40 -18.22
N THR A 78 11.49 36.55 -17.58
CA THR A 78 12.52 37.52 -17.95
C THR A 78 13.90 36.97 -17.60
N ASP A 79 14.93 37.36 -18.34
CA ASP A 79 16.33 36.96 -18.06
C ASP A 79 16.74 37.26 -16.61
N ASP A 80 16.22 38.36 -16.06
CA ASP A 80 16.41 38.72 -14.65
C ASP A 80 15.81 37.68 -13.68
N ALA A 81 14.64 37.13 -14.00
CA ALA A 81 13.92 36.17 -13.14
C ALA A 81 14.56 34.76 -13.12
N VAL A 82 15.43 34.47 -14.09
CA VAL A 82 16.21 33.22 -14.15
C VAL A 82 17.68 33.43 -13.84
N SER A 83 18.11 34.69 -13.67
CA SER A 83 19.48 35.01 -13.28
C SER A 83 19.71 34.63 -11.82
N ARG A 84 20.95 34.30 -11.48
CA ARG A 84 21.33 33.97 -10.10
C ARG A 84 21.04 35.16 -9.18
N GLU A 85 21.36 36.36 -9.63
CA GLU A 85 21.13 37.60 -8.92
C GLU A 85 19.63 37.87 -8.69
N GLY A 86 18.77 37.59 -9.67
CA GLY A 86 17.32 37.73 -9.53
C GLY A 86 16.65 36.66 -8.67
N ILE A 87 17.16 35.42 -8.67
CA ILE A 87 16.67 34.34 -7.79
C ILE A 87 16.91 34.68 -6.30
N TYR A 88 18.00 35.38 -6.00
CA TYR A 88 18.35 35.78 -4.63
C TYR A 88 18.04 37.25 -4.31
N ALA A 89 17.39 38.01 -5.20
CA ALA A 89 17.15 39.44 -5.03
C ALA A 89 16.35 39.78 -3.76
N ASP A 90 15.42 38.90 -3.37
CA ASP A 90 14.58 39.04 -2.18
C ASP A 90 15.10 38.24 -0.97
N HIS A 91 16.30 37.67 -1.08
CA HIS A 91 16.94 36.88 -0.03
C HIS A 91 18.22 37.56 0.46
N PRO A 92 18.21 38.28 1.61
CA PRO A 92 19.41 38.87 2.20
C PRO A 92 20.39 37.81 2.73
#